data_AF-A0AA45Z285-F1
#
_entry.id   AF-A0AA45Z285-F1
#
_cell.length_a   1.000
_cell.length_b   1.000
_cell.length_c   1.000
_cell.angle_alpha   90.00
_cell.angle_beta   90.00
_cell.angle_gamma   90.00
#
_symmetry.space_group_name_H-M   'P 1'
#
loop_
_entity.id
_entity.type
_entity.pdbx_description
1 polymer ?
#
loop_
_entity_poly.entity_id
_entity_poly.type
_entity_poly.pdbx_seq_one_letter_code
_entity_poly.pdbx_strand_id
1 'polypeptide(L)'
;MGRMTTLARSIALLGLGAVLGGCAAKQAPPVQHYALGMSRAEYRDYTGAKASPCDAEPRWFQDELTAVNGLLARFVKETDQALDPKGLEHAKHLELLEEGLRTLPPVLKVHEANLQALKTCDFRRAGAFPDLARRGGELLTETRERMELGPRIQAAAALREAQKQWREQGGEREAKARETWCPKPVKVGQPDLFFARVSPEGRTEWFFCDGHVVEKSGGGEPTLLSPEGLSKAERRRVQSKKYLDAAQAYPEEEMDREPTAATLQKPAASAAEGAP
;
A
#
# COMPACT_ATOMS: atom_id res chain seq x y z
N MET A 1 2.10 74.35 -10.72
CA MET A 1 2.43 75.11 -9.50
C MET A 1 1.13 75.44 -8.78
N GLY A 2 1.06 75.22 -7.46
CA GLY A 2 -0.11 75.55 -6.62
C GLY A 2 -0.84 74.33 -6.07
N ARG A 3 -0.43 73.86 -4.89
CA ARG A 3 -1.13 72.90 -4.01
C ARG A 3 -2.25 73.59 -3.22
N MET A 4 -3.03 72.75 -2.52
CA MET A 4 -3.82 72.99 -1.28
C MET A 4 -5.31 73.30 -1.45
N THR A 5 -6.25 72.78 -0.64
CA THR A 5 -6.42 71.55 0.18
C THR A 5 -7.85 71.60 0.73
N THR A 6 -8.48 70.43 0.87
CA THR A 6 -9.53 70.03 1.85
C THR A 6 -10.76 70.90 2.13
N LEU A 7 -11.93 70.24 2.11
CA LEU A 7 -12.82 70.20 3.29
C LEU A 7 -13.66 68.91 3.26
N ALA A 8 -13.39 68.05 4.24
CA ALA A 8 -14.15 66.85 4.53
C ALA A 8 -15.48 67.22 5.21
N ARG A 9 -16.56 66.49 4.88
CA ARG A 9 -17.80 66.48 5.66
C ARG A 9 -18.22 65.04 5.92
N SER A 10 -17.91 64.59 7.13
CA SER A 10 -18.42 63.38 7.75
C SER A 10 -19.91 63.56 8.06
N ILE A 11 -20.76 62.65 7.55
CA ILE A 11 -22.14 62.51 8.01
C ILE A 11 -22.24 61.15 8.71
N ALA A 12 -22.31 61.21 10.03
CA ALA A 12 -22.73 60.11 10.88
C ALA A 12 -24.26 60.06 10.87
N LEU A 13 -24.83 58.90 10.50
CA LEU A 13 -26.22 58.57 10.77
C LEU A 13 -26.26 57.39 11.75
N LEU A 14 -26.67 57.73 12.96
CA LEU A 14 -27.06 56.84 14.04
C LEU A 14 -28.44 56.25 13.75
N GLY A 15 -28.56 54.93 13.90
CA GLY A 15 -29.67 54.30 14.60
C GLY A 15 -31.01 54.12 13.87
N LEU A 16 -31.26 52.89 13.43
CA LEU A 16 -32.54 52.23 13.67
C LEU A 16 -32.28 50.75 13.93
N GLY A 17 -32.47 50.36 15.18
CA GLY A 17 -32.30 48.99 15.65
C GLY A 17 -33.40 48.10 15.08
N ALA A 18 -33.01 47.12 14.29
CA ALA A 18 -33.74 45.87 14.18
C ALA A 18 -33.19 44.93 15.27
N VAL A 19 -33.80 44.95 16.45
CA VAL A 19 -33.68 43.85 17.41
C VAL A 19 -34.53 42.72 16.84
N LEU A 20 -34.00 42.03 15.83
CA LEU A 20 -34.44 40.68 15.53
C LEU A 20 -33.94 39.85 16.71
N GLY A 21 -34.86 39.50 17.59
CA GLY A 21 -34.67 38.46 18.59
C GLY A 21 -34.38 37.15 17.86
N GLY A 22 -33.15 36.99 17.40
CA GLY A 22 -32.62 35.71 17.02
C GLY A 22 -32.60 34.89 18.29
N CYS A 23 -33.45 33.87 18.36
CA CYS A 23 -33.12 32.69 19.15
C CYS A 23 -31.65 32.41 18.83
N ALA A 24 -30.78 32.54 19.83
CA ALA A 24 -29.38 32.14 19.73
C ALA A 24 -29.37 30.60 19.65
N ALA A 25 -29.86 30.06 18.55
CA ALA A 25 -29.60 28.69 18.15
C ALA A 25 -28.08 28.62 18.05
N LYS A 26 -27.48 27.80 18.91
CA LYS A 26 -26.04 27.51 18.87
C LYS A 26 -25.67 27.29 17.42
N GLN A 27 -24.75 28.10 16.90
CA GLN A 27 -24.35 28.04 15.51
C GLN A 27 -23.94 26.61 15.17
N ALA A 28 -24.58 26.02 14.15
CA ALA A 28 -24.30 24.65 13.75
C ALA A 28 -22.80 24.51 13.44
N PRO A 29 -22.15 23.39 13.82
CA PRO A 29 -20.75 23.17 13.52
C PRO A 29 -20.46 23.30 12.02
N PRO A 30 -19.23 23.69 11.64
CA PRO A 30 -18.85 23.75 10.23
C PRO A 30 -18.95 22.36 9.60
N VAL A 31 -19.45 22.32 8.35
CA VAL A 31 -19.48 21.10 7.54
C VAL A 31 -18.04 20.70 7.21
N GLN A 32 -17.73 19.44 7.44
CA GLN A 32 -16.51 18.79 6.99
C GLN A 32 -16.84 18.01 5.71
N HIS A 33 -15.94 18.11 4.74
CA HIS A 33 -16.02 17.37 3.49
C HIS A 33 -14.97 16.29 3.50
N TYR A 34 -15.38 15.07 3.18
CA TYR A 34 -14.47 13.95 3.04
C TYR A 34 -14.70 13.24 1.72
N ALA A 35 -13.61 12.86 1.07
CA ALA A 35 -13.62 12.11 -0.16
C ALA A 35 -12.70 10.90 0.01
N LEU A 36 -13.12 9.78 -0.57
CA LEU A 36 -12.34 8.55 -0.61
C LEU A 36 -12.66 7.81 -1.91
N GLY A 37 -11.67 7.73 -2.80
CA GLY A 37 -11.89 7.33 -4.18
C GLY A 37 -13.00 8.16 -4.84
N MET A 38 -14.06 7.48 -5.30
CA MET A 38 -15.22 8.12 -5.93
C MET A 38 -16.34 8.49 -4.94
N SER A 39 -16.18 8.18 -3.65
CA SER A 39 -17.15 8.45 -2.61
C SER A 39 -16.92 9.83 -2.00
N ARG A 40 -18.00 10.53 -1.64
CA ARG A 40 -17.96 11.80 -0.92
C ARG A 40 -18.97 11.77 0.20
N ALA A 41 -18.62 12.37 1.34
CA ALA A 41 -19.53 12.57 2.45
C ALA A 41 -19.34 13.97 3.04
N GLU A 42 -20.46 14.58 3.41
CA GLU A 42 -20.50 15.80 4.19
C GLU A 42 -21.01 15.45 5.58
N TYR A 43 -20.30 15.87 6.61
CA TYR A 43 -20.65 15.57 7.99
C TYR A 43 -20.18 16.68 8.93
N ARG A 44 -20.75 16.74 10.13
CA ARG A 44 -20.32 17.67 11.17
C ARG A 44 -19.74 16.94 12.37
N ASP A 45 -18.71 17.53 12.99
CA ASP A 45 -18.19 17.08 14.28
C ASP A 45 -18.88 17.83 15.42
N TYR A 46 -20.04 17.32 15.83
CA TYR A 46 -20.81 17.89 16.93
C TYR A 46 -20.05 17.81 18.26
N THR A 47 -19.33 16.71 18.49
CA THR A 47 -18.56 16.49 19.72
C THR A 47 -17.40 17.48 19.85
N GLY A 48 -16.59 17.62 18.80
CA GLY A 48 -15.47 18.56 18.77
C GLY A 48 -15.92 20.02 18.90
N ALA A 49 -17.10 20.35 18.36
CA ALA A 49 -17.71 21.68 18.48
C ALA A 49 -18.46 21.91 19.80
N LYS A 50 -18.53 20.92 20.70
CA LYS A 50 -19.35 20.95 21.93
C LYS A 50 -20.83 21.28 21.64
N ALA A 51 -21.32 20.84 20.49
CA ALA A 51 -22.69 20.97 20.03
C ALA A 51 -23.44 19.64 20.17
N SER A 52 -24.76 19.69 20.14
CA SER A 52 -25.60 18.48 20.11
C SER A 52 -26.22 18.33 18.72
N PRO A 53 -26.18 17.14 18.10
CA PRO A 53 -26.95 16.89 16.88
C PRO A 53 -28.47 16.91 17.14
N CYS A 54 -28.90 16.82 18.40
CA CYS A 54 -30.31 16.93 18.75
C CYS A 54 -30.84 18.37 18.64
N ASP A 55 -29.95 19.36 18.67
CA ASP A 55 -30.28 20.78 18.48
C ASP A 55 -30.30 21.16 16.98
N ALA A 56 -29.87 20.26 16.09
CA ALA A 56 -29.85 20.47 14.65
C ALA A 56 -31.19 20.10 14.00
N GLU A 57 -31.44 20.60 12.78
CA GLU A 57 -32.59 20.16 11.99
C GLU A 57 -32.47 18.65 11.73
N PRO A 58 -33.46 17.81 12.12
CA PRO A 58 -33.36 16.36 12.00
C PRO A 58 -33.05 15.91 10.58
N ARG A 59 -33.56 16.62 9.58
CA ARG A 59 -33.28 16.33 8.17
C ARG A 59 -31.78 16.42 7.83
N TRP A 60 -31.09 17.47 8.30
CA TRP A 60 -29.65 17.60 8.05
C TRP A 60 -28.86 16.47 8.68
N PHE A 61 -29.19 16.12 9.92
CA PHE A 61 -28.51 15.03 10.60
C PHE A 61 -28.77 13.67 9.93
N GLN A 62 -29.99 13.46 9.41
CA GLN A 62 -30.31 12.28 8.61
C GLN A 62 -29.48 12.21 7.32
N ASP A 63 -29.34 13.33 6.61
CA ASP A 63 -28.55 13.42 5.37
C ASP A 63 -27.06 13.14 5.63
N GLU A 64 -26.50 13.69 6.72
CA GLU A 64 -25.12 13.43 7.15
C GLU A 64 -24.88 11.95 7.45
N LEU A 65 -25.77 11.31 8.24
CA LEU A 65 -25.65 9.87 8.56
C LEU A 65 -25.78 9.01 7.29
N THR A 66 -26.66 9.39 6.38
CA THR A 66 -26.84 8.69 5.09
C THR A 66 -25.59 8.80 4.23
N ALA A 67 -24.99 9.99 4.14
CA ALA A 67 -23.79 10.23 3.34
C ALA A 67 -22.59 9.43 3.86
N VAL A 68 -22.36 9.45 5.18
CA VAL A 68 -21.26 8.67 5.78
C VAL A 68 -21.52 7.16 5.66
N ASN A 69 -22.74 6.69 5.91
CA ASN A 69 -23.10 5.27 5.70
C ASN A 69 -22.86 4.84 4.25
N GLY A 70 -23.25 5.66 3.27
CA GLY A 70 -23.02 5.38 1.85
C GLY A 70 -21.53 5.27 1.51
N LEU A 71 -20.72 6.17 2.07
CA LEU A 71 -19.27 6.15 1.91
C LEU A 71 -18.64 4.89 2.51
N LEU A 72 -19.00 4.53 3.75
CA LEU A 72 -18.46 3.34 4.42
C LEU A 72 -18.89 2.05 3.72
N ALA A 73 -20.15 1.94 3.31
CA ALA A 73 -20.66 0.79 2.57
C ALA A 73 -19.90 0.59 1.25
N ARG A 74 -19.61 1.69 0.55
CA ARG A 74 -18.84 1.64 -0.69
C ARG A 74 -17.39 1.28 -0.46
N PHE A 75 -16.75 1.83 0.57
CA PHE A 75 -15.39 1.46 0.97
C PHE A 75 -15.29 -0.05 1.26
N VAL A 76 -16.18 -0.58 2.12
CA VAL A 76 -16.19 -2.02 2.46
C VAL A 76 -16.36 -2.88 1.21
N LYS A 77 -17.32 -2.52 0.34
CA LYS A 77 -17.58 -3.26 -0.90
C LYS A 77 -16.41 -3.22 -1.88
N GLU A 78 -15.82 -2.05 -2.13
CA GLU A 78 -14.73 -1.90 -3.10
C GLU A 78 -13.43 -2.53 -2.59
N THR A 79 -13.16 -2.45 -1.29
CA THR A 79 -11.96 -3.08 -0.70
C THR A 79 -12.13 -4.58 -0.43
N ASP A 80 -13.32 -5.14 -0.57
CA ASP A 80 -13.50 -6.60 -0.59
C ASP A 80 -12.71 -7.25 -1.73
N GLN A 81 -12.69 -6.58 -2.88
CA GLN A 81 -11.96 -7.02 -4.08
C GLN A 81 -10.44 -6.84 -3.96
N ALA A 82 -9.95 -6.10 -2.97
CA ALA A 82 -8.51 -6.01 -2.69
C ALA A 82 -7.92 -7.34 -2.22
N LEU A 83 -8.75 -8.32 -1.85
CA LEU A 83 -8.32 -9.68 -1.51
C LEU A 83 -8.09 -10.57 -2.73
N ASP A 84 -8.59 -10.19 -3.92
CA ASP A 84 -8.42 -10.98 -5.15
C ASP A 84 -7.24 -10.44 -5.97
N PRO A 85 -6.05 -11.07 -5.91
CA PRO A 85 -4.87 -10.61 -6.65
C PRO A 85 -4.99 -10.77 -8.17
N LYS A 86 -6.00 -11.49 -8.67
CA LYS A 86 -6.23 -11.71 -10.11
C LYS A 86 -7.32 -10.80 -10.67
N GLY A 87 -7.96 -9.99 -9.82
CA GLY A 87 -8.99 -9.04 -10.24
C GLY A 87 -8.42 -7.96 -11.15
N LEU A 88 -9.16 -7.60 -12.21
CA LEU A 88 -8.75 -6.58 -13.19
C LEU A 88 -8.45 -5.22 -12.55
N GLU A 89 -9.20 -4.86 -11.51
CA GLU A 89 -9.09 -3.58 -10.80
C GLU A 89 -8.33 -3.72 -9.46
N HIS A 90 -7.60 -4.82 -9.23
CA HIS A 90 -6.93 -5.11 -7.95
C HIS A 90 -6.06 -3.95 -7.46
N ALA A 91 -5.25 -3.36 -8.36
CA ALA A 91 -4.37 -2.23 -8.03
C ALA A 91 -5.17 -1.04 -7.47
N LYS A 92 -6.28 -0.69 -8.12
CA LYS A 92 -7.17 0.40 -7.69
C LYS A 92 -7.81 0.12 -6.34
N HIS A 93 -8.20 -1.13 -6.07
CA HIS A 93 -8.77 -1.51 -4.78
C HIS A 93 -7.73 -1.49 -3.65
N LEU A 94 -6.47 -1.81 -3.95
CA LEU A 94 -5.36 -1.66 -3.00
C LEU A 94 -5.06 -0.20 -2.70
N GLU A 95 -5.03 0.67 -3.70
CA GLU A 95 -4.85 2.12 -3.53
C GLU A 95 -5.97 2.72 -2.67
N LEU A 96 -7.22 2.33 -2.92
CA LEU A 96 -8.37 2.74 -2.10
C LEU A 96 -8.23 2.29 -0.65
N LEU A 97 -7.78 1.05 -0.43
CA LEU A 97 -7.52 0.52 0.91
C LEU A 97 -6.41 1.30 1.61
N GLU A 98 -5.31 1.61 0.92
CA GLU A 98 -4.21 2.42 1.45
C GLU A 98 -4.66 3.85 1.82
N GLU A 99 -5.38 4.51 0.93
CA GLU A 99 -5.96 5.83 1.20
C GLU A 99 -6.89 5.77 2.40
N GLY A 100 -7.77 4.76 2.46
CA GLY A 100 -8.71 4.55 3.57
C GLY A 100 -8.02 4.34 4.91
N LEU A 101 -6.98 3.49 4.96
CA LEU A 101 -6.19 3.24 6.18
C LEU A 101 -5.61 4.54 6.75
N ARG A 102 -5.15 5.44 5.87
CA ARG A 102 -4.54 6.70 6.26
C ARG A 102 -5.55 7.77 6.67
N THR A 103 -6.72 7.81 6.03
CA THR A 103 -7.60 8.99 6.06
C THR A 103 -8.97 8.77 6.70
N LEU A 104 -9.48 7.53 6.76
CA LEU A 104 -10.77 7.22 7.42
C LEU A 104 -10.79 7.35 8.95
N PRO A 105 -9.72 7.10 9.74
CA PRO A 105 -9.85 7.01 11.20
C PRO A 105 -10.52 8.23 11.88
N PRO A 106 -10.21 9.48 11.51
CA PRO A 106 -10.90 10.65 12.06
C PRO A 106 -12.40 10.67 11.74
N VAL A 107 -12.78 10.29 10.51
CA VAL A 107 -14.18 10.23 10.06
C VAL A 107 -14.96 9.18 10.84
N LEU A 108 -14.37 7.99 11.04
CA LEU A 108 -14.98 6.91 11.82
C LEU A 108 -15.24 7.34 13.27
N LYS A 109 -14.31 8.08 13.87
CA LYS A 109 -14.44 8.61 15.23
C LYS A 109 -15.60 9.61 15.33
N VAL A 110 -15.71 10.54 14.39
CA VAL A 110 -16.81 11.52 14.37
C VAL A 110 -18.15 10.82 14.13
N HIS A 111 -18.21 9.88 13.19
CA HIS A 111 -19.43 9.15 12.89
C HIS A 111 -19.90 8.30 14.07
N GLU A 112 -19.00 7.59 14.76
CA GLU A 112 -19.31 6.86 15.98
C GLU A 112 -19.87 7.80 17.07
N ALA A 113 -19.23 8.94 17.29
CA ALA A 113 -19.70 9.91 18.27
C ALA A 113 -21.10 10.46 17.92
N ASN A 114 -21.35 10.75 16.64
CA ASN A 114 -22.65 11.19 16.15
C ASN A 114 -23.73 10.10 16.35
N LEU A 115 -23.43 8.83 16.06
CA LEU A 115 -24.34 7.72 16.32
C LEU A 115 -24.64 7.53 17.80
N GLN A 116 -23.67 7.77 18.69
CA GLN A 116 -23.91 7.76 20.14
C GLN A 116 -24.80 8.93 20.56
N ALA A 117 -24.54 10.13 20.05
CA ALA A 117 -25.33 11.31 20.35
C ALA A 117 -26.78 11.21 19.84
N LEU A 118 -27.02 10.52 18.72
CA LEU A 118 -28.38 10.21 18.24
C LEU A 118 -29.22 9.51 19.32
N LYS A 119 -28.61 8.69 20.19
CA LYS A 119 -29.34 7.95 21.25
C LYS A 119 -30.00 8.88 22.27
N THR A 120 -29.52 10.12 22.41
CA THR A 120 -30.08 11.12 23.32
C THR A 120 -31.12 12.03 22.66
N CYS A 121 -31.34 11.92 21.35
CA CYS A 121 -32.28 12.78 20.63
C CYS A 121 -33.72 12.24 20.69
N ASP A 122 -34.70 13.14 20.84
CA ASP A 122 -36.12 12.76 20.90
C ASP A 122 -36.62 12.14 19.59
N PHE A 123 -36.08 12.58 18.45
CA PHE A 123 -36.42 12.06 17.13
C PHE A 123 -35.74 10.74 16.77
N ARG A 124 -34.92 10.13 17.64
CA ARG A 124 -34.14 8.92 17.35
C ARG A 124 -34.97 7.70 16.91
N ARG A 125 -36.26 7.69 17.27
CA ARG A 125 -37.22 6.63 16.92
C ARG A 125 -38.10 6.97 15.72
N ALA A 126 -37.96 8.16 15.17
CA ALA A 126 -38.77 8.65 14.06
C ALA A 126 -38.08 8.41 12.71
N GLY A 127 -38.87 8.29 11.65
CA GLY A 127 -38.37 8.21 10.28
C GLY A 127 -37.32 7.13 10.07
N ALA A 128 -36.24 7.47 9.36
CA ALA A 128 -35.16 6.55 8.99
C ALA A 128 -34.07 6.39 10.08
N PHE A 129 -34.14 7.13 11.20
CA PHE A 129 -33.07 7.12 12.20
C PHE A 129 -32.76 5.75 12.81
N PRO A 130 -33.75 4.88 13.14
CA PRO A 130 -33.44 3.55 13.66
C PRO A 130 -32.59 2.71 12.70
N ASP A 131 -32.93 2.72 11.41
CA ASP A 131 -32.20 1.96 10.40
C ASP A 131 -30.83 2.57 10.08
N LEU A 132 -30.75 3.90 10.00
CA LEU A 132 -29.48 4.60 9.80
C LEU A 132 -28.52 4.34 10.96
N ALA A 133 -29.03 4.32 12.20
CA ALA A 133 -28.22 4.05 13.39
C ALA A 133 -27.70 2.62 13.41
N ARG A 134 -28.59 1.65 13.14
CA ARG A 134 -28.22 0.23 13.05
C ARG A 134 -27.19 0.00 11.95
N ARG A 135 -27.46 0.48 10.74
CA ARG A 135 -26.57 0.28 9.59
C ARG A 135 -25.23 1.00 9.77
N GLY A 136 -25.23 2.21 10.34
CA GLY A 136 -23.99 2.93 10.65
C GLY A 136 -23.12 2.18 11.66
N GLY A 137 -23.73 1.58 12.68
CA GLY A 137 -23.03 0.72 13.64
C GLY A 137 -22.40 -0.53 12.98
N GLU A 138 -23.16 -1.21 12.11
CA GLU A 138 -22.65 -2.35 11.33
C GLU A 138 -21.46 -1.94 10.45
N LEU A 139 -21.59 -0.83 9.71
CA LEU A 139 -20.56 -0.33 8.79
C LEU A 139 -19.30 0.14 9.50
N LEU A 140 -19.42 0.72 10.71
CA LEU A 140 -18.24 1.05 11.53
C LEU A 140 -17.43 -0.19 11.87
N THR A 141 -18.11 -1.27 12.25
CA THR A 141 -17.47 -2.56 12.55
C THR A 141 -16.81 -3.15 11.31
N GLU A 142 -17.58 -3.31 10.21
CA GLU A 142 -17.07 -3.85 8.93
C GLU A 142 -15.87 -3.05 8.41
N THR A 143 -15.90 -1.71 8.54
CA THR A 143 -14.81 -0.83 8.11
C THR A 143 -13.57 -1.02 8.97
N ARG A 144 -13.72 -1.10 10.30
CA ARG A 144 -12.60 -1.34 11.23
C ARG A 144 -11.94 -2.69 10.97
N GLU A 145 -12.73 -3.74 10.83
CA GLU A 145 -12.23 -5.08 10.48
C GLU A 145 -11.46 -5.07 9.17
N ARG A 146 -11.96 -4.37 8.15
CA ARG A 146 -11.26 -4.20 6.88
C ARG A 146 -9.92 -3.48 7.05
N MET A 147 -9.89 -2.44 7.86
CA MET A 147 -8.68 -1.67 8.14
C MET A 147 -7.64 -2.49 8.93
N GLU A 148 -8.07 -3.37 9.83
CA GLU A 148 -7.17 -4.28 10.55
C GLU A 148 -6.50 -5.30 9.61
N LEU A 149 -7.22 -5.75 8.56
CA LEU A 149 -6.66 -6.60 7.52
C LEU A 149 -5.72 -5.84 6.57
N GLY A 150 -5.85 -4.52 6.48
CA GLY A 150 -5.14 -3.65 5.54
C GLY A 150 -3.63 -3.90 5.44
N PRO A 151 -2.88 -3.86 6.55
CA PRO A 151 -1.44 -4.10 6.53
C PRO A 151 -1.05 -5.47 5.97
N ARG A 152 -1.84 -6.51 6.24
CA ARG A 152 -1.59 -7.87 5.71
C ARG A 152 -1.82 -7.93 4.20
N ILE A 153 -2.88 -7.26 3.72
CA ILE A 153 -3.21 -7.18 2.30
C ILE A 153 -2.10 -6.44 1.54
N GLN A 154 -1.63 -5.30 2.08
CA GLN A 154 -0.54 -4.52 1.50
C GLN A 154 0.77 -5.31 1.45
N ALA A 155 1.14 -5.99 2.54
CA ALA A 155 2.35 -6.81 2.58
C ALA A 155 2.31 -7.95 1.55
N ALA A 156 1.15 -8.61 1.39
CA ALA A 156 0.98 -9.66 0.39
C ALA A 156 1.05 -9.10 -1.05
N ALA A 157 0.51 -7.90 -1.30
CA ALA A 157 0.61 -7.24 -2.60
C ALA A 157 2.05 -6.86 -2.94
N ALA A 158 2.77 -6.23 -1.99
CA ALA A 158 4.17 -5.88 -2.15
C ALA A 158 5.05 -7.11 -2.42
N LEU A 159 4.77 -8.23 -1.74
CA LEU A 159 5.47 -9.49 -2.00
C LEU A 159 5.26 -9.98 -3.43
N ARG A 160 4.01 -10.01 -3.92
CA ARG A 160 3.71 -10.45 -5.29
C ARG A 160 4.41 -9.58 -6.33
N GLU A 161 4.43 -8.27 -6.12
CA GLU A 161 5.10 -7.34 -7.03
C GLU A 161 6.62 -7.54 -7.01
N ALA A 162 7.22 -7.70 -5.84
CA ALA A 162 8.65 -8.00 -5.72
C ALA A 162 9.02 -9.32 -6.42
N GLN A 163 8.20 -10.36 -6.27
CA GLN A 163 8.39 -11.65 -6.96
C GLN A 163 8.26 -11.51 -8.48
N LYS A 164 7.28 -10.71 -8.95
CA LYS A 164 7.11 -10.42 -10.38
C LYS A 164 8.34 -9.70 -10.94
N GLN A 165 8.80 -8.63 -10.29
CA GLN A 165 9.99 -7.88 -10.70
C GLN A 165 11.24 -8.76 -10.67
N TRP A 166 11.38 -9.62 -9.66
CA TRP A 166 12.48 -10.57 -9.57
C TRP A 166 12.52 -11.49 -10.80
N ARG A 167 11.37 -12.03 -11.23
CA ARG A 167 11.29 -12.86 -12.45
C ARG A 167 11.60 -12.08 -13.72
N GLU A 168 11.00 -10.90 -13.87
CA GLU A 168 11.17 -10.05 -15.07
C GLU A 168 12.61 -9.58 -15.25
N GLN A 169 13.30 -9.23 -14.16
CA GLN A 169 14.68 -8.76 -14.18
C GLN A 169 15.72 -9.89 -14.12
N GLY A 170 15.28 -11.17 -14.12
CA GLY A 170 16.18 -12.32 -13.91
C GLY A 170 17.30 -12.43 -14.94
N GLY A 171 16.99 -12.19 -16.22
CA GLY A 171 18.00 -12.22 -17.29
C GLY A 171 18.98 -11.04 -17.21
N GLU A 172 18.52 -9.86 -16.83
CA GLU A 172 19.38 -8.68 -16.67
C GLU A 172 20.35 -8.85 -15.50
N ARG A 173 19.90 -9.42 -14.38
CA ARG A 173 20.77 -9.71 -13.23
C ARG A 173 21.87 -10.71 -13.60
N GLU A 174 21.52 -11.77 -14.30
CA GLU A 174 22.49 -12.77 -14.77
C GLU A 174 23.50 -12.19 -15.76
N ALA A 175 23.02 -11.43 -16.76
CA ALA A 175 23.89 -10.78 -17.75
C ALA A 175 24.85 -9.79 -17.10
N LYS A 176 24.35 -8.95 -16.19
CA LYS A 176 25.17 -7.99 -15.44
C LYS A 176 26.21 -8.69 -14.56
N ALA A 177 25.83 -9.78 -13.88
CA ALA A 177 26.77 -10.57 -13.09
C ALA A 177 27.88 -11.16 -13.96
N ARG A 178 27.52 -11.69 -15.14
CA ARG A 178 28.49 -12.21 -16.12
C ARG A 178 29.47 -11.13 -16.59
N GLU A 179 28.98 -9.94 -16.92
CA GLU A 179 29.82 -8.82 -17.35
C GLU A 179 30.78 -8.34 -16.26
N THR A 180 30.33 -8.38 -15.00
CA THR A 180 31.07 -7.87 -13.84
C THR A 180 32.16 -8.84 -13.39
N TRP A 181 31.84 -10.13 -13.30
CA TRP A 181 32.69 -11.11 -12.63
C TRP A 181 33.51 -11.98 -13.58
N CYS A 182 33.10 -12.11 -14.86
CA CYS A 182 33.83 -13.00 -15.76
C CYS A 182 35.06 -12.36 -16.41
N PRO A 183 36.22 -13.04 -16.37
CA PRO A 183 37.44 -12.54 -17.00
C PRO A 183 37.33 -12.57 -18.53
N LYS A 184 38.00 -11.64 -19.18
CA LYS A 184 38.17 -11.60 -20.65
C LYS A 184 39.67 -11.75 -20.98
N PRO A 185 40.11 -12.81 -21.69
CA PRO A 185 39.32 -13.91 -22.26
C PRO A 185 38.94 -14.99 -21.25
N VAL A 186 37.76 -15.60 -21.46
CA VAL A 186 37.28 -16.76 -20.71
C VAL A 186 38.10 -18.01 -21.07
N LYS A 187 38.47 -18.82 -20.08
CA LYS A 187 39.24 -20.06 -20.26
C LYS A 187 38.43 -21.29 -19.87
N VAL A 188 38.24 -22.22 -20.81
CA VAL A 188 37.54 -23.48 -20.54
C VAL A 188 38.30 -24.36 -19.55
N GLY A 189 37.59 -24.90 -18.56
CA GLY A 189 38.15 -25.74 -17.50
C GLY A 189 38.51 -24.97 -16.23
N GLN A 190 38.21 -23.67 -16.16
CA GLN A 190 38.29 -22.86 -14.95
C GLN A 190 36.88 -22.70 -14.35
N PRO A 191 36.65 -23.18 -13.11
CA PRO A 191 35.35 -23.12 -12.46
C PRO A 191 35.10 -21.73 -11.84
N ASP A 192 35.28 -20.67 -12.62
CA ASP A 192 35.00 -19.30 -12.20
C ASP A 192 33.48 -19.08 -12.21
N LEU A 193 32.87 -19.09 -11.04
CA LEU A 193 31.43 -18.96 -10.83
C LEU A 193 31.06 -17.46 -10.76
N PHE A 194 30.07 -17.03 -11.53
CA PHE A 194 29.66 -15.61 -11.58
C PHE A 194 28.24 -15.35 -11.09
N PHE A 195 27.39 -16.39 -11.06
CA PHE A 195 26.00 -16.28 -10.66
C PHE A 195 25.49 -17.61 -10.13
N ALA A 196 24.61 -17.57 -9.13
CA ALA A 196 23.90 -18.75 -8.66
C ALA A 196 22.44 -18.37 -8.37
N ARG A 197 21.51 -19.27 -8.67
CA ARG A 197 20.06 -19.06 -8.50
C ARG A 197 19.41 -20.24 -7.82
N VAL A 198 18.43 -19.96 -6.96
CA VAL A 198 17.47 -20.95 -6.46
C VAL A 198 16.10 -20.60 -7.03
N SER A 199 15.56 -21.49 -7.86
CA SER A 199 14.22 -21.38 -8.41
C SER A 199 13.16 -21.65 -7.32
N PRO A 200 11.93 -21.12 -7.47
CA PRO A 200 10.84 -21.37 -6.52
C PRO A 200 10.53 -22.86 -6.31
N GLU A 201 10.82 -23.71 -7.29
CA GLU A 201 10.62 -25.17 -7.24
C GLU A 201 11.74 -25.91 -6.49
N GLY A 202 12.74 -25.21 -5.96
CA GLY A 202 13.87 -25.80 -5.24
C GLY A 202 14.98 -26.35 -6.15
N ARG A 203 14.98 -25.98 -7.43
CA ARG A 203 16.12 -26.19 -8.34
C ARG A 203 17.17 -25.14 -8.05
N THR A 204 18.41 -25.57 -7.89
CA THR A 204 19.57 -24.71 -7.70
C THR A 204 20.49 -24.81 -8.91
N GLU A 205 20.92 -23.66 -9.40
CA GLU A 205 21.81 -23.54 -10.56
C GLU A 205 23.00 -22.66 -10.21
N TRP A 206 24.20 -23.11 -10.58
CA TRP A 206 25.43 -22.34 -10.45
C TRP A 206 26.03 -22.16 -11.85
N PHE A 207 26.19 -20.92 -12.28
CA PHE A 207 26.61 -20.54 -13.61
C PHE A 207 28.10 -20.15 -13.61
N PHE A 208 28.85 -20.76 -14.53
CA PHE A 208 30.29 -20.58 -14.66
C PHE A 208 30.63 -19.75 -15.90
N CYS A 209 31.70 -18.96 -15.81
CA CYS A 209 32.10 -18.02 -16.85
C CYS A 209 32.40 -18.67 -18.20
N ASP A 210 32.82 -19.94 -18.19
CA ASP A 210 33.09 -20.76 -19.36
C ASP A 210 31.85 -21.45 -19.96
N GLY A 211 30.66 -21.12 -19.47
CA GLY A 211 29.38 -21.58 -19.99
C GLY A 211 28.91 -22.90 -19.41
N HIS A 212 29.64 -23.51 -18.47
CA HIS A 212 29.13 -24.65 -17.71
C HIS A 212 28.10 -24.22 -16.68
N VAL A 213 27.21 -25.14 -16.34
CA VAL A 213 26.22 -24.96 -15.28
C VAL A 213 26.26 -26.19 -14.38
N VAL A 214 26.35 -26.00 -13.07
CA VAL A 214 26.02 -27.08 -12.13
C VAL A 214 24.55 -26.93 -11.77
N GLU A 215 23.80 -28.02 -11.83
CA GLU A 215 22.39 -28.05 -11.45
C GLU A 215 22.15 -29.07 -10.34
N LYS A 216 21.38 -28.68 -9.32
CA LYS A 216 20.82 -29.57 -8.31
C LYS A 216 19.31 -29.40 -8.29
N SER A 217 18.58 -30.44 -8.67
CA SER A 217 17.11 -30.48 -8.56
C SER A 217 16.69 -31.10 -7.22
N GLY A 218 16.07 -30.32 -6.34
CA GLY A 218 15.55 -30.80 -5.06
C GLY A 218 16.60 -31.47 -4.17
N GLY A 219 16.27 -32.67 -3.66
CA GLY A 219 17.18 -33.48 -2.82
C GLY A 219 18.19 -34.34 -3.59
N GLY A 220 18.28 -34.21 -4.92
CA GLY A 220 19.20 -34.99 -5.75
C GLY A 220 20.67 -34.52 -5.63
N GLU A 221 21.57 -35.31 -6.23
CA GLU A 221 22.99 -34.96 -6.34
C GLU A 221 23.21 -33.86 -7.40
N PRO A 222 24.12 -32.89 -7.18
CA PRO A 222 24.45 -31.88 -8.18
C PRO A 222 25.11 -32.51 -9.40
N THR A 223 24.78 -32.02 -10.59
CA THR A 223 25.30 -32.52 -11.87
C THR A 223 25.89 -31.37 -12.69
N LEU A 224 27.01 -31.64 -13.38
CA LEU A 224 27.64 -30.68 -14.27
C LEU A 224 27.05 -30.81 -15.69
N LEU A 225 26.48 -29.72 -16.17
CA LEU A 225 26.04 -29.53 -17.55
C LEU A 225 27.11 -28.75 -18.31
N SER A 226 27.57 -29.32 -19.43
CA SER A 226 28.57 -28.69 -20.28
C SER A 226 27.92 -27.98 -21.46
N PRO A 227 28.44 -26.83 -21.91
CA PRO A 227 27.92 -26.14 -23.08
C PRO A 227 28.11 -26.98 -24.35
N GLU A 228 27.25 -26.76 -25.34
CA GLU A 228 27.37 -27.40 -26.64
C GLU A 228 28.61 -26.90 -27.40
N GLY A 229 29.11 -27.70 -28.34
CA GLY A 229 30.20 -27.27 -29.24
C GLY A 229 31.63 -27.38 -28.68
N LEU A 230 31.84 -27.88 -27.46
CA LEU A 230 33.19 -28.09 -26.93
C LEU A 230 34.01 -29.06 -27.80
N SER A 231 35.23 -28.65 -28.13
CA SER A 231 36.21 -29.50 -28.81
C SER A 231 36.69 -30.64 -27.91
N LYS A 232 37.28 -31.68 -28.51
CA LYS A 232 37.87 -32.81 -27.76
C LYS A 232 38.97 -32.36 -26.78
N ALA A 233 39.73 -31.32 -27.14
CA ALA A 233 40.77 -30.77 -26.29
C ALA A 233 40.18 -30.05 -25.07
N GLU A 234 39.11 -29.28 -25.26
CA GLU A 234 38.41 -28.57 -24.19
C GLU A 234 37.73 -29.54 -23.21
N ARG A 235 37.03 -30.56 -23.73
CA ARG A 235 36.39 -31.58 -22.87
C ARG A 235 37.39 -32.30 -21.94
N ARG A 236 38.64 -32.44 -22.36
CA ARG A 236 39.71 -33.03 -21.52
C ARG A 236 40.19 -32.10 -20.40
N ARG A 237 39.98 -30.79 -20.53
CA ARG A 237 40.34 -29.80 -19.51
C ARG A 237 39.27 -29.66 -18.44
N VAL A 238 38.01 -29.95 -18.78
CA VAL A 238 36.88 -29.93 -17.84
C VAL A 238 37.03 -31.07 -16.84
N GLN A 239 37.15 -30.72 -15.56
CA GLN A 239 37.21 -31.68 -14.46
C GLN A 239 35.97 -31.52 -13.60
N SER A 240 34.98 -32.41 -13.74
CA SER A 240 33.65 -32.26 -13.13
C SER A 240 33.70 -31.98 -11.63
N LYS A 241 34.58 -32.68 -10.91
CA LYS A 241 34.78 -32.49 -9.47
C LYS A 241 35.07 -31.02 -9.08
N LYS A 242 35.89 -30.31 -9.87
CA LYS A 242 36.22 -28.91 -9.56
C LYS A 242 35.01 -27.97 -9.63
N TYR A 243 34.10 -28.21 -10.57
CA TYR A 243 32.88 -27.43 -10.70
C TYR A 243 31.89 -27.75 -9.57
N LEU A 244 31.77 -29.04 -9.21
CA LEU A 244 30.92 -29.46 -8.09
C LEU A 244 31.43 -28.90 -6.76
N ASP A 245 32.75 -28.96 -6.52
CA ASP A 245 33.38 -28.40 -5.32
C ASP A 245 33.20 -26.88 -5.27
N ALA A 246 33.34 -26.16 -6.40
CA ALA A 246 33.11 -24.71 -6.47
C ALA A 246 31.64 -24.32 -6.24
N ALA A 247 30.70 -25.09 -6.78
CA ALA A 247 29.26 -24.89 -6.53
C ALA A 247 28.91 -25.11 -5.05
N GLN A 248 29.50 -26.14 -4.42
CA GLN A 248 29.28 -26.43 -3.00
C GLN A 248 29.87 -25.35 -2.07
N ALA A 249 30.97 -24.71 -2.47
CA ALA A 249 31.63 -23.67 -1.69
C ALA A 249 30.97 -22.27 -1.85
N TYR A 250 30.00 -22.12 -2.76
CA TYR A 250 29.37 -20.83 -3.01
C TYR A 250 28.46 -20.40 -1.83
N PRO A 251 28.59 -19.16 -1.33
CA PRO A 251 27.80 -18.67 -0.21
C PRO A 251 26.31 -18.63 -0.55
N GLU A 252 25.50 -19.23 0.32
CA GLU A 252 24.06 -19.35 0.13
C GLU A 252 23.35 -17.99 0.10
N GLU A 253 23.88 -17.03 0.85
CA GLU A 253 23.41 -15.65 0.98
C GLU A 253 23.60 -14.80 -0.27
N GLU A 254 24.53 -15.16 -1.16
CA GLU A 254 24.79 -14.44 -2.43
C GLU A 254 23.99 -15.01 -3.60
N MET A 255 23.18 -16.05 -3.37
CA MET A 255 22.38 -16.66 -4.41
C MET A 255 21.17 -15.79 -4.75
N ASP A 256 20.85 -15.67 -6.04
CA ASP A 256 19.62 -15.06 -6.52
C ASP A 256 18.43 -15.93 -6.12
N ARG A 257 17.58 -15.42 -5.22
CA ARG A 257 16.41 -16.13 -4.70
C ARG A 257 15.17 -15.27 -4.85
N GLU A 258 14.05 -15.91 -5.13
CA GLU A 258 12.77 -15.22 -5.16
C GLU A 258 12.48 -14.58 -3.78
N PRO A 259 12.05 -13.31 -3.73
CA PRO A 259 11.71 -12.65 -2.47
C PRO A 259 10.63 -13.41 -1.69
N THR A 260 10.83 -13.46 -0.38
CA THR A 260 9.88 -13.98 0.62
C THR A 260 9.41 -12.85 1.54
N ALA A 261 8.36 -13.10 2.32
CA ALA A 261 7.91 -12.13 3.33
C ALA A 261 9.02 -11.74 4.32
N ALA A 262 9.92 -12.68 4.67
CA ALA A 262 11.02 -12.43 5.57
C ALA A 262 12.12 -11.54 4.94
N THR A 263 12.43 -11.75 3.65
CA THR A 263 13.46 -10.96 2.96
C THR A 263 13.02 -9.54 2.65
N LEU A 264 11.71 -9.27 2.54
CA LEU A 264 11.18 -7.91 2.33
C LEU A 264 11.14 -7.08 3.62
N GLN A 265 11.09 -7.72 4.79
CA GLN A 265 11.08 -7.03 6.08
C GLN A 265 12.49 -6.70 6.59
N LYS A 266 13.51 -7.42 6.11
CA LYS A 266 14.90 -7.14 6.41
C LYS A 266 15.39 -6.01 5.47
N PRO A 267 15.80 -4.83 5.97
CA PRO A 267 16.47 -3.85 5.13
C PRO A 267 17.67 -4.52 4.46
N ALA A 268 17.91 -4.20 3.18
CA ALA A 268 19.06 -4.66 2.40
C ALA A 268 20.39 -4.08 2.95
N ALA A 269 20.75 -4.45 4.18
CA ALA A 269 22.07 -4.26 4.75
C ALA A 269 22.98 -5.37 4.22
N SER A 270 23.37 -5.27 2.94
CA SER A 270 24.47 -6.07 2.36
C SER A 270 24.96 -5.54 1.00
N ALA A 271 24.30 -4.54 0.39
CA ALA A 271 24.75 -4.02 -0.90
C ALA A 271 25.82 -2.90 -0.80
N ALA A 272 26.36 -2.63 0.39
CA ALA A 272 27.31 -1.52 0.61
C ALA A 272 28.39 -1.86 1.64
N GLU A 273 29.00 -3.05 1.57
CA GLU A 273 30.30 -3.26 2.25
C GLU A 273 31.05 -4.41 1.57
N GLY A 274 31.90 -4.06 0.59
CA GLY A 274 32.67 -5.07 -0.14
C GLY A 274 33.24 -4.61 -1.47
N ALA A 275 33.79 -3.39 -1.54
CA ALA A 275 34.71 -3.01 -2.61
C ALA A 275 36.12 -2.94 -2.00
N PRO A 276 37.04 -3.87 -2.35
CA PRO A 276 38.46 -3.59 -2.24
C PRO A 276 38.90 -2.52 -3.25
#